data_AF-A0A024F9D9-F1
#
_entry.id   AF-A0A024F9D9-F1
#
_cell.length_a   1.000
_cell.length_b   1.000
_cell.length_c   1.000
_cell.angle_alpha   90.00
_cell.angle_beta   90.00
_cell.angle_gamma   90.00
#
_symmetry.space_group_name_H-M   'P 1'
#
loop_
_entity.id
_entity.type
_entity.pdbx_description
1 polymer ?
#
loop_
_entity_poly.entity_id
_entity_poly.type
_entity_poly.pdbx_seq_one_letter_code
_entity_poly.pdbx_strand_id
1 'polypeptide(L)' 'DMFVMDDGWFGERDSDHAGLGDWYVNAKKFPNGLKPLIDRVKELGMDFGIWIEPEMVNPES' A
#
# COMPACT_ATOMS: atom_id res chain seq x y z
N ASP A 1 10.93 14.08 9.40
CA ASP A 1 11.17 12.66 9.06
C ASP A 1 10.00 12.10 8.29
N MET A 2 10.21 11.07 7.45
CA MET A 2 9.19 10.48 6.59
C MET A 2 9.19 8.97 6.74
N PHE A 3 8.00 8.39 6.90
CA PHE A 3 7.75 6.96 6.81
C PHE A 3 7.18 6.63 5.43
N VAL A 4 7.75 5.66 4.72
CA VAL A 4 7.29 5.24 3.41
C VAL A 4 6.80 3.80 3.49
N MET A 5 5.56 3.56 3.07
CA MET A 5 5.03 2.22 2.88
C MET A 5 5.35 1.75 1.46
N ASP A 6 6.15 0.69 1.37
CA ASP A 6 6.61 0.09 0.12
C ASP A 6 5.57 -0.92 -0.42
N ASP A 7 5.98 -1.81 -1.33
CA ASP A 7 5.13 -2.79 -2.03
C ASP A 7 4.27 -3.65 -1.07
N GLY A 8 3.11 -4.11 -1.58
CA GLY A 8 2.24 -5.07 -0.89
C GLY A 8 0.98 -4.50 -0.24
N TRP A 9 0.73 -3.19 -0.33
CA TRP A 9 -0.44 -2.56 0.30
C TRP A 9 -1.77 -2.74 -0.45
N PHE A 10 -1.69 -3.20 -1.69
CA PHE A 10 -2.77 -3.19 -2.67
C PHE A 10 -3.11 -4.60 -3.19
N GLY A 11 -4.29 -4.76 -3.79
CA GLY A 11 -4.71 -6.00 -4.46
C GLY A 11 -4.47 -7.27 -3.64
N GLU A 12 -4.12 -8.37 -4.32
CA GLU A 12 -3.63 -9.62 -3.70
C GLU A 12 -2.08 -9.70 -3.74
N ARG A 13 -1.41 -8.55 -3.56
CA ARG A 13 0.06 -8.39 -3.62
C ARG A 13 0.77 -9.00 -2.40
N ASP A 14 0.76 -10.32 -2.31
CA ASP A 14 1.52 -11.11 -1.30
C ASP A 14 2.87 -11.61 -1.84
N SER A 15 3.09 -11.50 -3.15
CA SER A 15 4.33 -11.75 -3.86
C SER A 15 4.44 -10.81 -5.06
N ASP A 16 5.60 -10.81 -5.73
CA ASP A 16 5.83 -10.03 -6.96
C ASP A 16 5.09 -10.56 -8.20
N HIS A 17 4.44 -11.73 -8.10
CA HIS A 17 3.74 -12.40 -9.21
C HIS A 17 2.26 -11.99 -9.39
N ALA A 18 1.66 -11.24 -8.47
CA ALA A 18 0.25 -10.84 -8.53
C ALA A 18 0.04 -9.38 -8.07
N GLY A 19 -1.11 -8.80 -8.44
CA GLY A 19 -1.60 -7.53 -7.88
C GLY A 19 -1.17 -6.22 -8.55
N LEU A 20 -0.12 -6.17 -9.39
CA LEU A 20 0.20 -4.93 -10.12
C LEU A 20 -0.94 -4.54 -11.06
N GLY A 21 -1.36 -3.28 -11.01
CA GLY A 21 -2.55 -2.78 -11.73
C GLY A 21 -3.77 -2.61 -10.83
N ASP A 22 -3.82 -3.32 -9.70
CA ASP A 22 -4.92 -3.32 -8.73
C ASP A 22 -4.67 -2.34 -7.58
N TRP A 23 -4.70 -1.04 -7.89
CA TRP A 23 -4.36 0.04 -6.94
C TRP A 23 -5.45 0.36 -5.90
N TYR A 24 -6.11 -0.65 -5.36
CA TYR A 24 -7.03 -0.56 -4.22
C TYR A 24 -6.43 -1.22 -2.99
N VAL A 25 -6.71 -0.67 -1.82
CA VAL A 25 -6.14 -1.16 -0.55
C VAL A 25 -6.56 -2.61 -0.30
N ASN A 26 -5.60 -3.47 0.05
CA ASN A 26 -5.87 -4.84 0.45
C ASN A 26 -6.62 -4.86 1.80
N ALA A 27 -7.91 -5.17 1.79
CA ALA A 27 -8.75 -5.17 2.98
C ALA A 27 -8.43 -6.30 3.98
N LYS A 28 -7.72 -7.36 3.57
CA LYS A 28 -7.25 -8.41 4.49
C LYS A 28 -6.09 -7.90 5.35
N LYS A 29 -5.16 -7.16 4.74
CA LYS A 29 -4.01 -6.52 5.42
C LYS A 29 -4.42 -5.27 6.19
N PHE A 30 -5.27 -4.46 5.59
CA PHE A 30 -5.73 -3.18 6.10
C PHE A 30 -7.26 -3.16 6.20
N PRO A 31 -7.85 -3.88 7.17
CA PRO A 31 -9.30 -4.01 7.31
C PRO A 31 -10.02 -2.68 7.56
N ASN A 32 -9.29 -1.67 8.05
CA ASN A 32 -9.80 -0.31 8.29
C ASN A 32 -9.23 0.71 7.28
N GLY A 33 -8.70 0.24 6.15
CA GLY A 33 -7.95 1.04 5.19
C GLY A 33 -6.61 1.55 5.76
N LEU A 34 -5.96 2.45 5.02
CA LEU A 34 -4.66 3.02 5.40
C LEU A 34 -4.77 4.17 6.41
N LYS A 35 -5.96 4.73 6.61
CA LYS A 35 -6.14 5.93 7.44
C LYS A 35 -5.59 5.77 8.87
N PRO A 36 -5.84 4.67 9.61
CA PRO A 36 -5.29 4.51 10.96
C PRO A 36 -3.76 4.51 11.01
N LEU A 37 -3.10 3.90 10.00
CA LEU A 37 -1.64 3.91 9.88
C LEU A 37 -1.13 5.33 9.61
N ILE A 38 -1.74 6.04 8.66
CA ILE A 38 -1.37 7.41 8.29
C ILE A 38 -1.55 8.36 9.48
N ASP A 39 -2.66 8.26 10.20
CA ASP A 39 -2.93 9.07 11.38
C ASP A 39 -1.84 8.83 12.44
N ARG A 40 -1.49 7.56 12.71
CA ARG A 40 -0.45 7.22 13.68
C ARG A 40 0.92 7.76 13.29
N VAL A 41 1.29 7.69 12.01
CA VAL A 41 2.55 8.25 11.50
C VAL A 41 2.59 9.77 11.71
N LYS A 42 1.48 10.46 11.43
CA LYS A 42 1.36 11.92 11.63
C LYS A 42 1.41 12.32 13.11
N GLU A 43 0.79 11.55 14.00
CA GLU A 43 0.87 11.76 15.46
C GLU A 43 2.31 11.67 16.00
N LEU A 44 3.15 10.88 15.34
CA LEU A 44 4.57 10.75 15.66
C LEU A 44 5.43 11.89 15.07
N GLY A 45 4.81 12.87 14.40
CA GLY A 45 5.51 14.01 13.80
C GLY A 45 6.21 13.69 12.47
N MET A 46 5.79 12.63 11.78
CA MET A 46 6.38 12.19 10.51
C MET A 46 5.41 12.39 9.34
N ASP A 47 5.96 12.61 8.15
CA ASP A 47 5.21 12.54 6.90
C ASP A 47 5.00 11.08 6.47
N PHE A 48 3.98 10.83 5.63
CA PHE A 48 3.67 9.51 5.08
C PHE A 48 3.82 9.50 3.56
N GLY A 49 4.62 8.58 3.04
CA GLY A 49 4.74 8.26 1.61
C GLY A 49 4.22 6.86 1.30
N ILE A 50 3.87 6.62 0.03
CA ILE A 50 3.39 5.33 -0.46
C ILE A 50 4.01 5.01 -1.82
N TRP A 51 4.38 3.76 -2.02
CA TRP A 51 4.90 3.25 -3.29
C TRP A 51 3.77 2.91 -4.27
N ILE A 52 3.99 3.21 -5.55
CA ILE A 52 3.13 2.81 -6.68
C ILE A 52 4.01 2.47 -7.89
N GLU A 53 3.58 1.52 -8.73
CA GLU A 53 4.22 1.18 -10.01
C GLU A 53 3.17 1.16 -11.13
N PRO A 54 2.63 2.33 -11.52
CA PRO A 54 1.46 2.43 -12.39
C PRO A 54 1.69 1.94 -13.83
N GLU A 55 2.93 1.69 -14.22
CA GLU A 55 3.34 1.28 -15.57
C GLU A 55 3.24 -0.24 -15.79
N MET A 56 3.05 -1.02 -14.71
CA MET A 56 3.05 -2.49 -14.76
C MET A 56 1.68 -3.08 -14.43
N VAL A 57 1.45 -4.30 -14.94
CA VAL A 57 0.26 -5.12 -14.66
C VAL A 57 0.66 -6.59 -14.56
N ASN A 58 0.13 -7.33 -13.58
CA ASN A 58 0.29 -8.80 -13.53
C ASN A 58 -0.82 -9.48 -14.36
N PRO A 59 -0.57 -10.63 -15.01
CA PRO A 59 -1.63 -11.40 -15.68
C PRO A 59 -2.77 -11.82 -14.75
N GLU A 60 -2.45 -11.98 -13.46
CA GLU A 60 -3.40 -12.26 -12.37
C GLU A 60 -3.70 -10.96 -11.62
N SER A 61 -4.36 -10.03 -12.31
CA SER A 61 -4.90 -8.77 -11.79
C SER A 61 -6.27 -8.53 -12.40
#